data_AF-A0A840SRE9-F1
#
_entry.id   AF-A0A840SRE9-F1
#
_cell.length_a   1.000
_cell.length_b   1.000
_cell.length_c   1.000
_cell.angle_alpha   90.00
_cell.angle_beta   90.00
_cell.angle_gamma   90.00
#
_symmetry.space_group_name_H-M   'P 1'
#
loop_
_entity.id
_entity.type
_entity.pdbx_description
1 polymer ?
#
loop_
_entity_poly.entity_id
_entity_poly.type
_entity_poly.pdbx_seq_one_letter_code
_entity_poly.pdbx_strand_id
1 'polypeptide(L)'
;MRTHFTFLASSCHGWLIVTPDELAAVGLSEADITPYSYRRGDQLGLEEDEDAQTFLEAYKARFGREAEIIDDLGSCDQWEHFGKRPCH
;
A
#
# COMPACT_ATOMS: atom_id res chain seq x y z
N MET A 1 6.54 7.19 11.45
CA MET A 1 5.25 6.77 10.87
C MET A 1 4.48 8.00 10.47
N ARG A 2 4.12 8.13 9.19
CA ARG A 2 3.27 9.22 8.70
C ARG A 2 1.82 9.01 9.17
N THR A 3 1.03 10.07 9.11
CA THR A 3 -0.42 10.01 9.39
C THR A 3 -1.28 10.25 8.15
N HIS A 4 -0.64 10.63 7.04
CA HIS A 4 -1.26 10.88 5.76
C HIS A 4 -0.52 10.08 4.69
N PHE A 5 -1.25 9.46 3.78
CA PHE A 5 -0.72 8.63 2.70
C PHE A 5 -1.30 9.10 1.38
N THR A 6 -0.49 9.02 0.33
CA THR A 6 -0.93 9.35 -1.03
C THR A 6 -1.63 8.15 -1.63
N PHE A 7 -2.78 8.38 -2.26
CA PHE A 7 -3.47 7.39 -3.06
C PHE A 7 -3.40 7.81 -4.53
N LEU A 8 -2.69 7.02 -5.34
CA LEU A 8 -2.60 7.25 -6.78
C LEU A 8 -3.77 6.56 -7.45
N ALA A 9 -4.59 7.30 -8.19
CA ALA A 9 -5.68 6.74 -8.98
C ALA A 9 -5.44 6.93 -10.49
N SER A 10 -5.48 5.82 -11.22
CA SER A 10 -5.55 5.80 -12.68
C SER A 10 -7.00 5.60 -13.14
N SER A 11 -7.24 5.53 -14.45
CA SER A 11 -8.58 5.28 -14.99
C SER A 11 -9.14 3.89 -14.67
N CYS A 12 -8.31 2.95 -14.23
CA CYS A 12 -8.70 1.55 -14.02
C CYS A 12 -8.40 1.00 -12.62
N HIS A 13 -7.39 1.53 -11.93
CA HIS A 13 -6.93 1.04 -10.62
C HIS A 13 -6.35 2.15 -9.75
N GLY A 14 -6.32 1.91 -8.45
CA GLY A 14 -5.70 2.73 -7.42
C GLY A 14 -4.57 2.05 -6.65
N TRP A 15 -3.69 2.85 -6.05
CA TRP A 15 -2.60 2.38 -5.19
C TRP A 15 -2.31 3.30 -4.01
N LEU A 16 -2.20 2.74 -2.82
CA LEU A 16 -1.77 3.45 -1.61
C LEU A 16 -0.24 3.44 -1.50
N ILE A 17 0.36 4.63 -1.44
CA ILE A 17 1.81 4.80 -1.42
C ILE A 17 2.36 4.79 0.01
N VAL A 18 3.12 3.74 0.32
CA VAL A 18 3.79 3.55 1.62
C VAL A 18 5.29 3.32 1.42
N THR A 19 6.04 3.19 2.51
CA THR A 19 7.44 2.71 2.49
C THR A 19 7.55 1.33 3.15
N PRO A 20 8.65 0.57 2.90
CA PRO A 20 8.89 -0.69 3.61
C PRO A 20 8.89 -0.55 5.14
N ASP A 21 9.45 0.54 5.68
CA ASP A 21 9.44 0.81 7.12
C ASP A 21 8.02 1.01 7.68
N GLU A 22 7.13 1.62 6.90
CA GLU A 22 5.75 1.84 7.32
C GLU A 22 4.92 0.57 7.26
N LEU A 23 5.15 -0.24 6.22
CA LEU A 23 4.58 -1.59 6.12
C LEU A 23 5.00 -2.44 7.33
N ALA A 24 6.29 -2.43 7.68
CA ALA A 24 6.80 -3.13 8.86
C ALA A 24 6.26 -2.54 10.17
N ALA A 25 6.04 -1.22 10.25
CA ALA A 25 5.55 -0.55 11.45
C ALA A 25 4.09 -0.94 11.81
N VAL A 26 3.28 -1.32 10.82
CA VAL A 26 1.93 -1.89 11.03
C VAL A 26 1.96 -3.41 11.25
N GLY A 27 3.14 -4.03 11.16
CA GLY A 27 3.33 -5.47 11.36
C GLY A 27 3.11 -6.31 10.10
N LEU A 28 3.13 -5.69 8.92
CA LEU A 28 3.00 -6.38 7.63
C LEU A 28 4.38 -6.56 6.96
N SER A 29 4.45 -7.51 6.04
CA SER A 29 5.64 -7.85 5.27
C SER A 29 5.27 -8.16 3.81
N GLU A 30 6.26 -8.37 2.94
CA GLU A 30 6.03 -8.74 1.54
C GLU A 30 5.22 -10.04 1.39
N ALA A 31 5.24 -10.92 2.40
CA ALA A 31 4.48 -12.17 2.43
C ALA A 31 2.97 -11.96 2.67
N ASP A 32 2.60 -10.78 3.18
CA ASP A 32 1.22 -10.40 3.45
C ASP A 32 0.60 -9.59 2.31
N ILE A 33 1.36 -9.32 1.24
CA ILE A 33 0.98 -8.44 0.13
C ILE A 33 0.91 -9.25 -1.16
N THR A 34 -0.11 -9.00 -1.99
CA THR A 34 -0.28 -9.70 -3.27
C THR A 34 0.75 -9.25 -4.32
N PRO A 35 0.97 -10.04 -5.39
CA PRO A 35 1.85 -9.65 -6.49
C PRO A 35 1.30 -8.47 -7.30
N TYR A 36 0.07 -8.01 -7.07
CA TYR A 36 -0.52 -6.85 -7.76
C TYR A 36 -0.09 -5.51 -7.17
N SER A 37 0.62 -5.53 -6.04
CA SER A 37 1.31 -4.36 -5.50
C SER A 37 2.70 -4.19 -6.12
N TYR A 38 3.16 -2.94 -6.19
CA TYR A 38 4.40 -2.57 -6.88
C TYR A 38 5.43 -1.90 -5.96
N ARG A 39 6.69 -1.81 -6.44
CA ARG A 39 7.83 -1.20 -5.77
C ARG A 39 8.70 -0.40 -6.72
N ARG A 40 9.14 0.77 -6.27
CA ARG A 40 10.20 1.58 -6.91
C ARG A 40 11.11 2.17 -5.85
N GLY A 41 12.31 1.60 -5.70
CA GLY A 41 13.23 1.98 -4.63
C GLY A 41 12.61 1.72 -3.26
N ASP A 42 12.42 2.79 -2.48
CA ASP A 42 11.83 2.76 -1.13
C ASP A 42 10.33 3.11 -1.10
N GLN A 43 9.68 3.19 -2.26
CA GLN A 43 8.24 3.38 -2.36
C GLN A 43 7.58 2.05 -2.73
N LEU A 44 6.46 1.77 -2.06
CA LEU A 44 5.56 0.66 -2.36
C LEU A 44 4.21 1.24 -2.77
N GLY A 45 3.62 0.73 -3.85
CA GLY A 45 2.25 1.00 -4.24
C GLY A 45 1.39 -0.21 -3.92
N LEU A 46 0.61 -0.11 -2.84
CA LEU A 46 -0.29 -1.18 -2.43
C LEU A 46 -1.58 -1.11 -3.22
N GLU A 47 -1.91 -2.19 -3.92
CA GLU A 47 -3.11 -2.31 -4.77
C GLU A 47 -4.41 -2.04 -3.97
N GLU A 48 -5.37 -1.33 -4.57
CA GLU A 48 -6.55 -0.81 -3.85
C GLU A 48 -7.56 -1.87 -3.41
N ASP A 49 -7.75 -2.93 -4.20
CA ASP A 49 -8.79 -3.94 -3.99
C ASP A 49 -8.50 -4.79 -2.75
N GLU A 50 -7.22 -5.00 -2.40
CA GLU A 50 -6.86 -5.88 -1.28
C GLU A 50 -5.75 -5.33 -0.38
N ASP A 51 -4.61 -4.94 -0.94
CA ASP A 51 -3.39 -4.67 -0.16
C ASP A 51 -3.44 -3.32 0.58
N ALA A 52 -4.02 -2.29 -0.04
CA ALA A 52 -4.26 -1.00 0.58
C ALA A 52 -5.19 -1.12 1.79
N GLN A 53 -6.29 -1.87 1.66
CA GLN A 53 -7.21 -2.13 2.75
C GLN A 53 -6.52 -2.90 3.89
N THR A 54 -5.76 -3.96 3.55
CA THR A 54 -4.97 -4.74 4.51
C THR A 54 -4.06 -3.83 5.35
N PHE A 55 -3.36 -2.89 4.71
CA PHE A 55 -2.51 -1.92 5.39
C PHE A 55 -3.30 -0.96 6.28
N LEU A 56 -4.41 -0.40 5.79
CA LEU A 56 -5.22 0.58 6.53
C LEU A 56 -5.87 -0.04 7.78
N GLU A 57 -6.32 -1.29 7.69
CA GLU A 57 -6.84 -2.04 8.82
C GLU A 57 -5.75 -2.31 9.87
N ALA A 58 -4.57 -2.76 9.43
CA ALA A 58 -3.42 -2.95 10.31
C ALA A 58 -2.97 -1.63 10.97
N TYR A 59 -2.96 -0.53 10.21
CA TYR A 59 -2.69 0.81 10.73
C TYR A 59 -3.69 1.20 11.83
N LYS A 60 -4.99 1.05 11.56
CA LYS A 60 -6.06 1.37 12.52
C LYS A 60 -5.96 0.53 13.79
N ALA A 61 -5.71 -0.77 13.64
CA ALA A 61 -5.51 -1.67 14.78
C ALA A 61 -4.27 -1.30 15.60
N ARG A 62 -3.18 -0.89 14.94
CA ARG A 62 -1.90 -0.57 15.59
C ARG A 62 -1.91 0.77 16.31
N PHE A 63 -2.53 1.79 15.72
CA PHE A 63 -2.44 3.19 16.20
C PHE A 63 -3.74 3.75 16.77
N GLY A 64 -4.85 3.00 16.70
CA GLY A 64 -6.14 3.41 17.28
C GLY A 64 -6.80 4.58 16.55
N ARG A 65 -6.40 4.86 15.31
CA ARG A 65 -6.96 5.94 14.47
C ARG A 65 -6.88 5.58 12.99
N GLU A 66 -7.69 6.25 12.20
CA GLU A 66 -7.66 6.12 10.74
C GLU A 66 -6.50 6.92 10.16
N ALA A 67 -5.96 6.43 9.05
CA ALA A 67 -4.97 7.16 8.27
C ALA A 67 -5.68 8.17 7.37
N GLU A 68 -5.13 9.36 7.23
CA GLU A 68 -5.62 10.32 6.25
C GLU A 68 -5.13 9.92 4.85
N ILE A 69 -6.01 10.00 3.87
CA ILE A 69 -5.72 9.64 2.48
C ILE A 69 -5.81 10.91 1.65
N ILE A 70 -4.76 11.15 0.86
CA ILE A 70 -4.66 12.29 -0.05
C ILE A 70 -4.65 11.71 -1.47
N ASP A 71 -5.72 11.95 -2.21
CA ASP A 71 -5.81 11.57 -3.62
C ASP A 71 -4.82 12.38 -4.47
N ASP A 72 -4.12 11.70 -5.37
CA ASP A 72 -3.27 12.30 -6.39
C ASP A 72 -3.46 11.57 -7.74
N LEU A 73 -3.30 12.30 -8.83
CA LEU A 73 -3.40 11.75 -10.17
C LEU A 73 -2.07 11.09 -10.54
N GLY A 74 -2.11 9.81 -10.92
CA GLY A 74 -0.91 9.09 -11.31
C GLY A 74 -1.12 7.59 -11.39
N SER A 75 -0.04 6.88 -11.68
CA SER A 75 -0.02 5.42 -11.69
C SER A 75 1.36 4.92 -11.29
N CYS A 76 1.39 3.74 -10.66
CA CYS A 76 2.60 3.00 -10.39
C CYS A 76 2.67 1.68 -11.18
N ASP A 77 1.80 1.46 -12.17
CA ASP A 77 1.73 0.22 -12.96
C ASP A 77 3.03 -0.15 -13.73
N GLN A 78 3.93 0.81 -13.94
CA GLN A 78 5.25 0.59 -14.56
C GLN A 78 6.36 0.22 -13.56
N TRP A 79 6.04 0.11 -12.26
CA TRP A 79 7.00 -0.24 -11.21
C TRP A 79 7.22 -1.76 -11.15
N GLU A 80 8.20 -2.22 -10.38
CA GLU A 80 8.49 -3.65 -10.23
C GLU A 80 7.46 -4.31 -9.30
N HIS A 81 7.00 -5.53 -9.60
CA HIS A 81 6.09 -6.25 -8.70
C HIS A 81 6.74 -6.52 -7.34
N PHE A 82 5.95 -6.43 -6.27
CA PHE A 82 6.45 -6.47 -4.90
C PHE A 82 5.98 -7.68 -4.09
N GLY A 83 4.67 -7.90 -3.99
CA GLY A 83 4.13 -8.85 -3.02
C GLY A 83 4.35 -10.32 -3.38
N LYS A 84 4.35 -11.17 -2.36
CA LYS A 84 4.63 -12.61 -2.42
C LYS A 84 3.48 -13.48 -1.93
N ARG A 85 2.39 -12.90 -1.44
CA ARG A 85 1.18 -13.63 -1.03
C ARG A 85 0.53 -14.26 -2.26
N PRO A 86 0.34 -15.58 -2.33
CA PRO A 86 -0.36 -16.20 -3.47
C PRO A 86 -1.81 -15.72 -3.54
N CYS A 87 -2.30 -15.40 -4.73
CA CYS A 87 -3.72 -15.13 -4.96
C CYS A 87 -4.48 -16.47 -5.04
N HIS A 88 -5.64 -16.57 -4.38
CA HIS A 88 -6.51 -17.75 -4.40
C HIS A 88 -7.75 -17.54 -5.26
#